data_AF-A0A0G3UHQ9-F1
#
_entry.id   AF-A0A0G3UHQ9-F1
#
_cell.length_a   1.000
_cell.length_b   1.000
_cell.length_c   1.000
_cell.angle_alpha   90.00
_cell.angle_beta   90.00
_cell.angle_gamma   90.00
#
_symmetry.space_group_name_H-M   'P 1'
#
loop_
_entity.id
_entity.type
_entity.pdbx_description
1 polymer ?
#
loop_
_entity_poly.entity_id
_entity_poly.type
_entity_poly.pdbx_seq_one_letter_code
_entity_poly.pdbx_strand_id
1 'polypeptide(L)'
;MLRTGTGVDVPPLPRAEVCETHTAVLFFVGDRAYKVKKPVDLGFLDYTTTAARRAACEQEVALNRRFAPDVCLGLGEFRGPDADTPEPLVVMRRMPADPCS
;
A
#
# COMPACT_ATOMS: atom_id res chain seq x y z
N MET A 1 31.12 -7.14 30.65
CA MET A 1 31.18 -6.10 29.60
C MET A 1 30.40 -6.61 28.40
N LEU A 2 29.13 -6.19 28.24
CA LEU A 2 28.29 -6.66 27.14
C LEU A 2 28.76 -6.00 25.83
N ARG A 3 29.04 -6.81 24.82
CA ARG A 3 29.30 -6.35 23.45
C ARG A 3 27.97 -5.94 22.83
N THR A 4 27.88 -4.66 22.48
CA THR A 4 26.79 -4.03 21.74
C THR A 4 26.58 -4.71 20.40
N GLY A 5 25.36 -5.20 20.16
CA GLY A 5 24.92 -5.59 18.82
C GLY A 5 24.87 -4.36 17.93
N THR A 6 25.39 -4.49 16.72
CA THR A 6 25.24 -3.52 15.63
C THR A 6 23.76 -3.45 15.24
N GLY A 7 23.02 -2.55 15.89
CA GLY A 7 21.74 -2.10 15.37
C GLY A 7 22.02 -1.28 14.12
N VAL A 8 21.46 -1.70 12.99
CA VAL A 8 21.45 -0.89 11.77
C VAL A 8 20.68 0.38 12.11
N ASP A 9 21.36 1.53 12.10
CA ASP A 9 20.76 2.83 12.33
C ASP A 9 19.97 3.21 11.08
N VAL A 10 18.74 2.69 10.98
CA VAL A 10 17.83 3.03 9.88
C VAL A 10 17.41 4.49 10.12
N PRO A 11 17.75 5.43 9.21
CA PRO A 11 17.36 6.80 9.38
C PRO A 11 15.83 6.88 9.53
N PRO A 12 15.31 7.77 10.39
CA PRO A 12 13.88 7.84 10.64
C PRO A 12 13.17 8.08 9.32
N LEU A 13 12.31 7.14 8.94
CA LEU A 13 11.47 7.28 7.76
C LEU A 13 10.69 8.60 7.86
N PRO A 14 10.61 9.40 6.78
CA PRO A 14 9.85 10.63 6.83
C PRO A 14 8.40 10.33 7.18
N ARG A 15 7.80 11.28 7.89
CA ARG A 15 6.49 11.15 8.55
C ARG A 15 5.41 10.66 7.59
N ALA A 16 5.46 11.10 6.34
CA ALA A 16 4.68 10.56 5.25
C ALA A 16 5.37 10.75 3.89
N GLU A 17 5.11 9.84 2.95
CA GLU A 17 5.50 9.96 1.54
C GLU A 17 4.35 9.55 0.62
N VAL A 18 4.41 10.00 -0.62
CA VAL A 18 3.49 9.61 -1.69
C VAL A 18 4.28 9.17 -2.91
N CYS A 19 3.88 8.05 -3.49
CA CYS A 19 4.39 7.57 -4.78
C CYS A 19 3.21 7.32 -5.70
N GLU A 20 3.36 7.66 -6.98
CA GLU A 20 2.34 7.43 -7.98
C GLU A 20 2.84 6.46 -9.04
N THR A 21 1.93 5.57 -9.44
CA THR A 21 2.08 4.75 -10.64
C THR A 21 1.01 5.17 -11.65
N HIS A 22 1.03 4.54 -12.83
CA HIS A 22 -0.01 4.74 -13.83
C HIS A 22 -1.42 4.37 -13.33
N THR A 23 -1.53 3.41 -12.40
CA THR A 23 -2.83 2.82 -11.99
C THR A 23 -3.16 2.99 -10.51
N ALA A 24 -2.25 3.54 -9.71
CA ALA A 24 -2.44 3.66 -8.27
C ALA A 24 -1.65 4.82 -7.67
N VAL A 25 -2.13 5.31 -6.52
CA VAL A 25 -1.40 6.18 -5.60
C VAL A 25 -1.06 5.37 -4.35
N LEU A 26 0.19 5.47 -3.90
CA LEU A 26 0.66 4.85 -2.67
C LEU A 26 0.95 5.94 -1.63
N PHE A 27 0.36 5.80 -0.46
CA PHE A 27 0.64 6.62 0.72
C PHE A 27 1.45 5.80 1.71
N PHE A 28 2.57 6.35 2.17
CA PHE A 28 3.40 5.73 3.20
C PHE A 28 3.29 6.56 4.47
N VAL A 29 2.81 5.96 5.55
CA VAL A 29 2.63 6.65 6.84
C VAL A 29 3.05 5.70 7.96
N GLY A 30 4.05 6.10 8.74
CA GLY A 30 4.64 5.22 9.76
C GLY A 30 5.14 3.90 9.15
N ASP A 31 4.68 2.77 9.71
CA ASP A 31 5.02 1.41 9.28
C ASP A 31 4.08 0.84 8.20
N ARG A 32 3.18 1.67 7.65
CA ARG A 32 2.16 1.26 6.68
C ARG A 32 2.36 1.89 5.31
N ALA A 33 2.01 1.11 4.29
CA ALA A 33 1.79 1.56 2.93
C ALA A 33 0.32 1.29 2.55
N TYR A 34 -0.34 2.27 1.95
CA TYR A 34 -1.72 2.21 1.51
C TYR A 34 -1.76 2.44 0.00
N LYS A 35 -2.31 1.48 -0.74
CA LYS A 35 -2.41 1.57 -2.20
C LYS A 35 -3.85 1.77 -2.62
N VAL A 36 -4.14 2.94 -3.17
CA VAL A 36 -5.44 3.29 -3.75
C VAL A 36 -5.33 3.17 -5.27
N LYS A 37 -6.30 2.48 -5.91
CA LYS A 37 -6.35 2.37 -7.37
C LYS A 37 -6.94 3.66 -7.96
N LYS A 38 -6.34 4.18 -9.03
CA LYS A 38 -6.84 5.36 -9.74
C LYS A 38 -8.07 4.99 -10.58
N PRO A 39 -9.06 5.90 -10.75
CA PRO A 39 -10.24 5.65 -11.56
C PRO A 39 -9.90 5.80 -13.06
N VAL A 40 -9.23 4.79 -13.62
CA VAL A 40 -8.75 4.80 -15.00
C VAL A 40 -9.32 3.64 -15.81
N ASP A 41 -9.46 3.86 -17.12
CA ASP A 41 -9.64 2.82 -18.13
C ASP A 41 -8.43 2.87 -19.07
N LEU A 42 -7.68 1.78 -19.15
CA LEU A 42 -6.50 1.64 -20.02
C LEU A 42 -6.76 0.72 -21.21
N GLY A 43 -8.02 0.34 -21.47
CA GLY A 43 -8.44 -0.61 -22.51
C GLY A 43 -8.23 -2.09 -22.13
N PHE A 44 -7.20 -2.40 -21.35
CA PHE A 44 -6.96 -3.74 -20.78
C PHE A 44 -7.23 -3.81 -19.26
N LEU A 45 -7.55 -2.67 -18.65
CA LEU A 45 -7.76 -2.52 -17.21
C LEU A 45 -8.84 -1.49 -16.96
N ASP A 46 -9.94 -1.92 -16.34
CA ASP A 46 -11.04 -1.04 -15.94
C ASP A 46 -11.09 -0.91 -14.42
N TYR A 47 -10.74 0.28 -13.94
CA TYR A 47 -10.87 0.72 -12.55
C TYR A 47 -11.84 1.90 -12.42
N THR A 48 -12.70 2.15 -13.41
CA THR A 48 -13.57 3.34 -13.44
C THR A 48 -14.59 3.35 -12.29
N THR A 49 -15.08 2.18 -11.87
CA THR A 49 -16.04 2.07 -10.76
C THR A 49 -15.38 1.66 -9.44
N THR A 50 -15.94 2.12 -8.32
CA THR A 50 -15.49 1.71 -6.97
C THR A 50 -15.59 0.20 -6.77
N ALA A 51 -16.63 -0.44 -7.33
CA ALA A 51 -16.80 -1.89 -7.29
C ALA A 51 -15.69 -2.63 -8.04
N ALA A 52 -15.30 -2.15 -9.23
CA ALA A 52 -14.18 -2.71 -9.98
C ALA A 52 -12.86 -2.57 -9.21
N ARG A 53 -12.62 -1.40 -8.59
CA ARG A 53 -11.44 -1.19 -7.75
C ARG A 53 -11.43 -2.09 -6.53
N ARG A 54 -12.58 -2.30 -5.87
CA ARG A 54 -12.71 -3.24 -4.73
C ARG A 54 -12.38 -4.66 -5.15
N ALA A 55 -12.98 -5.15 -6.23
CA ALA A 55 -12.70 -6.51 -6.74
C ALA A 55 -11.21 -6.69 -7.05
N ALA A 56 -10.58 -5.69 -7.67
CA ALA A 56 -9.16 -5.72 -7.95
C ALA A 56 -8.28 -5.68 -6.69
N CYS A 57 -8.67 -4.93 -5.65
CA CYS A 57 -7.96 -4.93 -4.37
C CYS A 57 -8.08 -6.29 -3.67
N GLU A 58 -9.25 -6.92 -3.72
CA GLU A 58 -9.46 -8.27 -3.15
C GLU A 58 -8.61 -9.33 -3.86
N GLN A 59 -8.56 -9.29 -5.20
CA GLN A 59 -7.68 -10.15 -5.99
C GLN A 59 -6.20 -9.93 -5.67
N GLU A 60 -5.78 -8.67 -5.56
CA GLU A 60 -4.41 -8.30 -5.20
C GLU A 60 -4.04 -8.81 -3.81
N VAL A 61 -4.93 -8.67 -2.82
CA VAL A 61 -4.73 -9.21 -1.47
C VAL A 61 -4.63 -10.74 -1.49
N ALA A 62 -5.55 -11.42 -2.18
CA ALA A 62 -5.55 -12.87 -2.27
C ALA A 62 -4.26 -13.41 -2.92
N LEU A 63 -3.79 -12.74 -3.98
CA LEU A 63 -2.54 -13.07 -4.66
C LEU A 63 -1.33 -12.79 -3.75
N ASN A 64 -1.20 -11.57 -3.24
CA ASN A 64 -0.03 -11.13 -2.48
C ASN A 64 0.12 -11.88 -1.16
N ARG A 65 -0.97 -12.31 -0.51
CA ARG A 65 -0.87 -13.16 0.69
C ARG A 65 -0.19 -14.50 0.42
N ARG A 66 -0.23 -15.02 -0.81
CA ARG A 66 0.48 -16.26 -1.18
C ARG A 66 1.98 -16.04 -1.36
N PHE A 67 2.39 -14.85 -1.78
CA PHE A 67 3.77 -14.52 -2.13
C PHE A 67 4.53 -13.71 -1.06
N ALA A 68 3.81 -12.91 -0.27
CA ALA A 68 4.33 -11.99 0.74
C ALA A 68 3.32 -11.83 1.90
N PRO A 69 3.05 -12.92 2.65
CA PRO A 69 2.04 -12.93 3.72
C PRO A 69 2.35 -11.96 4.87
N ASP A 70 3.63 -11.67 5.09
CA ASP A 70 4.13 -10.72 6.09
C ASP A 70 3.96 -9.25 5.66
N VAL A 71 3.94 -8.99 4.36
CA VAL A 71 3.76 -7.65 3.78
C VAL A 71 2.29 -7.30 3.55
N CYS A 72 1.47 -8.24 3.06
CA CYS A 72 0.08 -7.97 2.73
C CYS A 72 -0.84 -8.08 3.96
N LEU A 73 -1.28 -6.93 4.48
CA LEU A 73 -2.10 -6.88 5.69
C LEU A 73 -3.58 -7.06 5.38
N GLY A 74 -4.04 -6.61 4.21
CA GLY A 74 -5.37 -6.93 3.69
C GLY A 74 -6.05 -5.77 2.98
N LEU A 75 -7.38 -5.82 2.96
CA LEU A 75 -8.24 -4.81 2.39
C LEU A 75 -8.63 -3.77 3.45
N GLY A 76 -8.62 -2.50 3.06
CA GLY A 76 -9.13 -1.39 3.86
C GLY A 76 -9.93 -0.43 3.00
N GLU A 77 -10.34 0.68 3.59
CA GLU A 77 -11.10 1.74 2.91
C GLU A 77 -10.58 3.12 3.35
N PHE A 78 -10.51 4.05 2.40
CA PHE A 78 -10.29 5.47 2.65
C PHE A 78 -11.62 6.21 2.53
N ARG A 79 -11.91 7.06 3.51
CA ARG A 79 -13.09 7.94 3.51
C ARG A 79 -12.62 9.37 3.38
N GLY A 80 -12.84 9.95 2.20
CA GLY A 80 -12.64 11.38 2.01
C GLY A 80 -13.71 12.16 2.79
N PRO A 81 -13.39 13.37 3.27
CA PRO A 81 -14.34 14.20 4.01
C PRO A 81 -15.61 14.52 3.21
N ASP A 82 -15.49 14.60 1.88
CA ASP A 82 -16.59 14.96 0.96
C ASP A 82 -17.09 13.77 0.12
N ALA A 83 -16.64 12.54 0.42
CA ALA A 83 -16.95 11.35 -0.36
C ALA A 83 -18.01 10.48 0.35
N ASP A 84 -19.18 10.34 -0.27
CA ASP A 84 -20.24 9.46 0.25
C ASP A 84 -19.84 7.98 0.20
N THR A 85 -19.06 7.59 -0.82
CA THR A 85 -18.62 6.22 -1.02
C THR A 85 -17.17 6.04 -0.57
N PRO A 86 -16.88 5.07 0.33
CA PRO A 86 -15.52 4.74 0.72
C PRO A 86 -14.73 4.18 -0.47
N GLU A 87 -13.49 4.62 -0.59
CA GLU A 87 -12.57 4.17 -1.62
C GLU A 87 -11.79 2.94 -1.13
N PRO A 88 -11.89 1.77 -1.78
CA PRO A 88 -11.17 0.58 -1.37
C PRO A 88 -9.66 0.74 -1.59
N LEU A 89 -8.87 0.19 -0.68
CA LEU A 89 -7.41 0.20 -0.78
C LEU A 89 -6.78 -1.08 -0.25
N VAL A 90 -5.56 -1.35 -0.70
CA VAL A 90 -4.74 -2.43 -0.15
C VAL A 90 -3.85 -1.86 0.95
N VAL A 91 -3.89 -2.48 2.12
CA VAL A 91 -3.03 -2.15 3.28
C VAL A 91 -1.84 -3.10 3.29
N MET A 92 -0.64 -2.54 3.37
CA MET A 92 0.62 -3.27 3.36
C MET A 92 1.54 -2.75 4.45
N ARG A 93 2.53 -3.57 4.84
CA ARG A 93 3.70 -3.06 5.56
C ARG A 93 4.50 -2.15 4.64
N ARG A 94 5.00 -1.04 5.18
CA ARG A 94 5.99 -0.21 4.50
C ARG A 94 7.31 -0.97 4.47
N MET A 95 7.80 -1.25 3.27
CA MET A 95 9.14 -1.81 3.10
C MET A 95 10.19 -0.70 3.20
N PRO A 96 11.40 -1.00 3.70
CA PRO A 96 12.53 -0.08 3.59
C PRO A 96 12.76 0.31 2.12
N ALA A 97 13.22 1.55 1.89
CA ALA A 97 13.57 1.99 0.54
C ALA A 97 14.67 1.11 -0.08
N ASP A 98 15.55 0.55 0.76
CA ASP A 98 16.59 -0.42 0.39
C ASP A 98 16.44 -1.72 1.20
N PRO A 99 16.15 -2.87 0.58
CA PRO A 99 16.07 -4.16 1.27
C PRO A 99 17.45 -4.75 1.63
N CYS A 100 18.54 -4.11 1.19
CA CYS A 100 19.91 -4.58 1.34
C CYS A 100 20.78 -3.47 1.98
N SER A 101 20.58 -3.22 3.27
CA SER A 101 21.44 -2.39 4.11
C SER A 101 21.59 -3.03 5.48
#